data_AF-L1Q141-F1
#
_entry.id   AF-L1Q141-F1
#
_cell.length_a   1.000
_cell.length_b   1.000
_cell.length_c   1.000
_cell.angle_alpha   90.00
_cell.angle_beta   90.00
_cell.angle_gamma   90.00
#
_symmetry.space_group_name_H-M   'P 1'
#
loop_
_entity.id
_entity.type
_entity.pdbx_description
1 polymer ?
#
loop_
_entity_poly.entity_id
_entity_poly.type
_entity_poly.pdbx_seq_one_letter_code
_entity_poly.pdbx_strand_id
1 'polypeptide(L)'
;MQKNKLQIMRIIKLISLIIVVLLSSCKPTLPDLTKRDRIKLLKKYAFYLCMEHNYNRIDSIFRFPRDHIGGVVFFHYGLEGLEKTKDFVIQNTQFEFPSGSLKNEMGDPKANLICLDCFDFYKSKELHRFVRKMERELRE
;
A
#
# COMPACT_ATOMS: atom_id res chain seq x y z
N MET A 1 21.73 -42.37 -39.44
CA MET A 1 21.79 -42.17 -37.98
C MET A 1 22.05 -40.71 -37.54
N GLN A 2 22.90 -39.95 -38.25
CA GLN A 2 23.30 -38.58 -37.86
C GLN A 2 22.22 -37.49 -38.11
N LYS A 3 21.37 -37.65 -39.13
CA LYS A 3 20.25 -36.74 -39.45
C LYS A 3 19.17 -36.70 -38.35
N ASN A 4 18.86 -37.85 -37.73
CA ASN A 4 17.89 -37.93 -36.63
C ASN A 4 18.40 -37.23 -35.36
N LYS A 5 19.70 -37.34 -35.04
CA LYS A 5 20.29 -36.62 -33.90
C LYS A 5 20.23 -35.10 -34.07
N LEU A 6 20.47 -34.60 -35.28
CA LEU A 6 20.38 -33.17 -35.59
C LEU A 6 18.94 -32.64 -35.49
N GLN A 7 17.95 -33.41 -35.94
CA GLN A 7 16.54 -33.05 -35.75
C GLN A 7 16.13 -33.05 -34.29
N ILE A 8 16.54 -34.07 -33.51
CA ILE A 8 16.26 -34.13 -32.07
C ILE A 8 16.88 -32.92 -31.33
N MET A 9 18.11 -32.54 -31.65
CA MET A 9 18.75 -31.34 -31.08
C MET A 9 18.00 -30.04 -31.41
N ARG A 10 17.44 -29.91 -32.62
CA ARG A 10 16.63 -28.75 -33.00
C ARG A 10 15.31 -28.70 -32.23
N ILE A 11 14.65 -29.85 -32.06
CA ILE A 11 13.41 -29.97 -31.27
C ILE A 11 13.67 -29.61 -29.81
N ILE A 12 14.74 -30.14 -29.20
CA ILE A 12 15.12 -29.82 -27.81
C ILE A 12 15.36 -28.32 -27.64
N LYS A 13 16.12 -27.68 -28.55
CA LYS A 13 16.35 -26.23 -28.49
C LYS A 13 15.06 -25.42 -28.63
N LEU A 14 14.13 -25.85 -29.48
CA LEU A 14 12.84 -25.20 -29.66
C LEU A 14 11.99 -25.31 -28.39
N ILE A 15 11.94 -26.50 -27.76
CA ILE A 15 11.23 -26.73 -26.51
C ILE A 15 11.83 -25.90 -25.38
N SER A 16 13.17 -25.87 -25.26
CA SER A 16 13.86 -25.04 -24.27
C SER A 16 13.54 -23.54 -24.45
N LEU A 17 13.50 -23.05 -25.69
CA LEU A 17 13.14 -21.66 -25.98
C LEU A 17 11.69 -21.36 -25.57
N ILE A 18 10.75 -22.26 -25.89
CA ILE A 18 9.33 -22.12 -25.51
C ILE A 18 9.17 -22.08 -23.99
N ILE A 19 9.86 -22.97 -23.27
CA ILE A 19 9.83 -23.00 -21.79
C ILE A 19 10.36 -21.68 -21.20
N VAL A 20 11.46 -21.14 -21.74
CA VAL A 20 12.02 -19.85 -21.29
C VAL A 20 11.03 -18.70 -21.54
N VAL A 21 10.35 -18.68 -22.69
CA VAL A 21 9.33 -17.67 -23.01
C VAL A 21 8.10 -17.78 -22.10
N LEU A 22 7.65 -19.00 -21.79
CA LEU A 22 6.52 -19.23 -20.88
C LEU A 22 6.87 -18.83 -19.44
N LEU A 23 8.07 -19.17 -18.96
CA LEU A 23 8.51 -18.82 -17.60
C LEU A 23 8.78 -17.31 -17.44
N SER A 24 9.28 -16.63 -18.47
CA SER A 24 9.47 -15.17 -18.45
C SER A 24 8.15 -14.38 -18.52
N SER A 25 7.04 -15.04 -18.88
CA SER A 25 5.70 -14.47 -18.86
C SER A 25 5.00 -14.60 -17.50
N CYS A 26 5.53 -15.42 -16.58
CA CYS A 26 5.05 -15.51 -15.20
C CYS A 26 5.57 -14.32 -14.38
N LYS A 27 4.98 -13.13 -14.57
CA LYS A 27 5.08 -12.09 -13.55
C LYS A 27 4.39 -12.61 -12.28
N PRO A 28 5.00 -12.51 -11.09
CA PRO A 28 4.29 -12.73 -9.85
C PRO A 28 3.12 -11.75 -9.82
N THR A 29 1.93 -12.25 -10.10
CA THR A 29 0.69 -11.52 -10.01
C THR A 29 0.25 -11.65 -8.57
N LEU A 30 0.26 -10.56 -7.81
CA LEU A 30 -0.45 -10.54 -6.55
C LEU A 30 -1.91 -10.93 -6.84
N PRO A 31 -2.52 -11.84 -6.06
CA PRO A 31 -3.91 -12.23 -6.28
C PRO A 31 -4.79 -10.99 -6.17
N ASP A 32 -5.73 -10.82 -7.09
CA ASP A 32 -6.67 -9.70 -6.97
C ASP A 32 -7.50 -9.84 -5.69
N LEU A 33 -7.67 -8.72 -5.00
CA LEU A 33 -8.40 -8.68 -3.75
C LEU A 33 -9.89 -8.50 -4.01
N THR A 34 -10.73 -9.02 -3.11
CA THR A 34 -12.16 -8.68 -3.14
C THR A 34 -12.36 -7.18 -2.94
N LYS A 35 -13.47 -6.61 -3.43
CA LYS A 35 -13.85 -5.21 -3.15
C LYS A 35 -13.77 -4.86 -1.67
N ARG A 36 -14.22 -5.76 -0.80
CA ARG A 36 -14.18 -5.58 0.65
C ARG A 36 -12.74 -5.48 1.17
N ASP A 37 -11.84 -6.32 0.66
CA ASP A 37 -10.46 -6.35 1.11
C ASP A 37 -9.63 -5.21 0.51
N ARG A 38 -9.93 -4.77 -0.71
CA ARG A 38 -9.37 -3.54 -1.30
C ARG A 38 -9.75 -2.28 -0.50
N ILE A 39 -11.00 -2.18 -0.04
CA ILE A 39 -11.43 -1.08 0.84
C ILE A 39 -10.67 -1.12 2.18
N LYS A 40 -10.53 -2.32 2.77
CA LYS A 40 -9.75 -2.48 4.01
C LYS A 40 -8.27 -2.12 3.80
N LEU A 41 -7.69 -2.50 2.66
CA LEU A 41 -6.31 -2.18 2.29
C LEU A 41 -6.11 -0.65 2.24
N LEU A 42 -6.97 0.10 1.56
CA LEU A 42 -6.86 1.57 1.52
C LEU A 42 -6.99 2.19 2.91
N LYS A 43 -7.89 1.68 3.76
CA LYS A 43 -7.99 2.18 5.14
C LYS A 43 -6.72 1.93 5.94
N LYS A 44 -6.12 0.74 5.82
CA LYS A 44 -4.85 0.40 6.48
C LYS A 44 -3.71 1.28 5.95
N TYR A 45 -3.69 1.54 4.65
CA TYR A 45 -2.71 2.44 4.04
C TYR A 45 -2.87 3.88 4.52
N ALA A 46 -4.11 4.36 4.63
CA ALA A 46 -4.38 5.69 5.17
C ALA A 46 -3.94 5.82 6.65
N PHE A 47 -4.13 4.77 7.45
CA PHE A 47 -3.62 4.73 8.83
C PHE A 47 -2.09 4.77 8.87
N TYR A 48 -1.42 3.97 8.04
CA TYR A 48 0.04 3.99 7.88
C TYR A 48 0.55 5.39 7.50
N LEU A 49 -0.06 6.02 6.50
CA LEU A 49 0.32 7.37 6.04
C LEU A 49 0.11 8.41 7.14
N CYS A 50 -0.99 8.33 7.88
CA CYS A 50 -1.26 9.24 8.99
C CYS A 50 -0.15 9.16 10.05
N MET A 51 0.22 7.93 10.43
CA MET A 51 1.27 7.68 11.40
C MET A 51 2.62 8.21 10.89
N GLU A 52 3.02 7.78 9.69
CA GLU A 52 4.31 8.16 9.12
C GLU A 52 4.42 9.68 8.97
N HIS A 53 3.40 10.33 8.40
CA HIS A 53 3.39 11.78 8.20
C HIS A 53 3.52 12.54 9.52
N ASN A 54 2.74 12.16 10.54
CA ASN A 54 2.71 12.88 11.79
C ASN A 54 3.93 12.62 12.68
N TYR A 55 4.43 11.39 12.73
CA TYR A 55 5.69 11.12 13.42
C TYR A 55 6.85 11.86 12.75
N ASN A 56 6.86 11.96 11.42
CA ASN A 56 7.87 12.72 10.69
C ASN A 56 7.92 14.21 11.02
N ARG A 57 6.81 14.81 11.45
CA ARG A 57 6.75 16.21 11.87
C ARG A 57 7.44 16.44 13.22
N ILE A 58 7.59 15.40 14.04
CA ILE A 58 8.25 15.43 15.35
C ILE A 58 9.68 14.90 15.24
N ASP A 59 9.86 13.79 14.53
CA ASP A 59 11.12 13.12 14.28
C ASP A 59 11.28 12.86 12.77
N SER A 60 12.06 13.71 12.10
CA SER A 60 12.20 13.70 10.64
C SER A 60 12.89 12.45 10.08
N ILE A 61 13.57 11.65 10.92
CA ILE A 61 14.17 10.38 10.53
C ILE A 61 13.22 9.18 10.74
N PHE A 62 12.06 9.40 11.36
CA PHE A 62 11.08 8.33 11.60
C PHE A 62 10.62 7.72 10.28
N ARG A 63 10.82 6.42 10.12
CA ARG A 63 10.30 5.63 9.00
C ARG A 63 9.87 4.27 9.53
N PHE A 64 8.86 3.67 8.93
CA PHE A 64 8.57 2.26 9.15
C PHE A 64 9.54 1.41 8.32
N PRO A 65 10.50 0.69 8.95
CA PRO A 65 11.51 -0.02 8.20
C PRO A 65 10.90 -1.20 7.46
N ARG A 66 11.21 -1.32 6.15
CA ARG A 66 10.81 -2.46 5.29
C ARG A 66 9.29 -2.68 5.20
N ASP A 67 8.49 -1.62 5.42
CA ASP A 67 7.06 -1.69 5.13
C ASP A 67 6.83 -1.55 3.61
N HIS A 68 6.04 -2.44 3.04
CA HIS A 68 5.76 -2.53 1.61
C HIS A 68 4.30 -2.21 1.25
N ILE A 69 3.51 -1.67 2.19
CA ILE A 69 2.09 -1.38 1.98
C ILE A 69 1.84 -0.47 0.77
N GLY A 70 2.72 0.50 0.53
CA GLY A 70 2.65 1.38 -0.65
C GLY A 70 2.73 0.58 -1.97
N GLY A 71 3.61 -0.42 -2.04
CA GLY A 71 3.71 -1.31 -3.20
C GLY A 71 2.47 -2.17 -3.41
N VAL A 72 1.86 -2.66 -2.33
CA VAL A 72 0.60 -3.42 -2.40
C VAL A 72 -0.55 -2.53 -2.88
N VAL A 73 -0.64 -1.30 -2.39
CA VAL A 73 -1.65 -0.33 -2.86
C VAL A 73 -1.44 0.04 -4.31
N PHE A 74 -0.19 0.30 -4.72
CA PHE A 74 0.15 0.56 -6.11
C PHE A 74 -0.29 -0.58 -7.04
N PHE A 75 -0.11 -1.84 -6.62
CA PHE A 75 -0.55 -2.98 -7.40
C PHE A 75 -2.07 -2.98 -7.65
N HIS A 76 -2.87 -2.63 -6.63
CA HIS A 76 -4.34 -2.66 -6.76
C HIS A 76 -4.96 -1.37 -7.30
N TYR A 77 -4.37 -0.20 -7.07
CA TYR A 77 -4.97 1.10 -7.40
C TYR A 77 -4.10 2.00 -8.28
N GLY A 78 -2.91 1.54 -8.69
CA GLY A 78 -1.98 2.31 -9.49
C GLY A 78 -1.38 3.52 -8.75
N LEU A 79 -0.67 4.35 -9.52
CA LEU A 79 -0.05 5.57 -9.00
C LEU A 79 -1.10 6.58 -8.51
N GLU A 80 -2.19 6.73 -9.27
CA GLU A 80 -3.27 7.67 -8.92
C GLU A 80 -3.91 7.33 -7.58
N GLY A 81 -4.18 6.05 -7.30
CA GLY A 81 -4.73 5.64 -6.02
C GLY A 81 -3.78 5.89 -4.85
N LEU A 82 -2.48 5.72 -5.09
CA LEU A 82 -1.43 5.98 -4.10
C LEU A 82 -1.34 7.47 -3.76
N GLU A 83 -1.23 8.32 -4.77
CA GLU A 83 -1.10 9.78 -4.61
C GLU A 83 -2.35 10.41 -4.02
N LYS A 84 -3.54 10.10 -4.54
CA LYS A 84 -4.81 10.63 -4.01
C LYS A 84 -5.02 10.24 -2.55
N THR A 85 -4.66 9.02 -2.16
CA THR A 85 -4.78 8.59 -0.76
C THR A 85 -3.80 9.34 0.13
N LYS A 86 -2.56 9.53 -0.32
CA LYS A 86 -1.55 10.32 0.40
C LYS A 86 -2.01 11.76 0.62
N ASP A 87 -2.46 12.43 -0.43
CA ASP A 87 -2.90 13.82 -0.35
C ASP A 87 -4.11 13.98 0.57
N PHE A 88 -5.10 13.10 0.44
CA PHE A 88 -6.28 13.09 1.31
C PHE A 88 -5.89 12.94 2.78
N VAL A 89 -4.98 12.01 3.10
CA VAL A 89 -4.53 11.81 4.48
C VAL A 89 -3.81 13.04 5.01
N ILE A 90 -2.82 13.56 4.28
CA ILE A 90 -2.03 14.72 4.71
C ILE A 90 -2.92 15.94 4.97
N GLN A 91 -3.97 16.14 4.18
CA GLN A 91 -4.90 17.25 4.36
C GLN A 91 -5.81 17.09 5.59
N ASN A 92 -6.12 15.85 5.97
CA ASN A 92 -7.11 15.55 7.03
C ASN A 92 -6.51 15.11 8.36
N THR A 93 -5.18 14.96 8.45
CA THR A 93 -4.51 14.47 9.66
C THR A 93 -3.38 15.39 10.13
N GLN A 94 -3.49 16.70 9.93
CA GLN A 94 -2.51 17.66 10.46
C GLN A 94 -2.78 17.95 11.93
N PHE A 95 -2.45 16.99 12.79
CA PHE A 95 -2.70 17.16 14.22
C PHE A 95 -1.80 18.24 14.82
N GLU A 96 -2.36 19.02 15.75
CA GLU A 96 -1.58 19.90 16.62
C GLU A 96 -1.05 19.07 17.80
N PHE A 97 0.21 19.26 18.19
CA PHE A 97 0.80 18.47 19.27
C PHE A 97 1.04 19.34 20.52
N PRO A 98 0.61 18.88 21.71
CA PRO A 98 -0.21 17.68 21.95
C PRO A 98 -1.67 17.90 21.50
N SER A 99 -2.27 16.86 20.91
CA SER A 99 -3.64 16.79 20.40
C SER A 99 -4.56 16.05 21.39
N GLY A 100 -5.86 16.39 21.36
CA GLY A 100 -6.91 15.59 21.99
C GLY A 100 -7.20 15.86 23.47
N SER A 101 -8.25 15.21 23.98
CA SER A 101 -8.75 15.35 25.36
C SER A 101 -7.78 14.81 26.43
N LEU A 102 -6.86 13.93 26.02
CA LEU A 102 -5.91 13.24 26.90
C LEU A 102 -4.59 14.01 27.11
N LYS A 103 -4.42 15.18 26.48
CA LYS A 103 -3.26 16.06 26.67
C LYS A 103 -2.99 16.37 28.15
N ASN A 104 -4.05 16.49 28.94
CA ASN A 104 -3.95 16.80 30.36
C ASN A 104 -3.70 15.57 31.24
N GLU A 105 -3.77 14.35 30.68
CA GLU A 105 -3.64 13.10 31.44
C GLU A 105 -2.22 12.53 31.44
N MET A 106 -1.36 12.90 30.48
CA MET A 106 -0.05 12.25 30.33
C MET A 106 1.05 12.79 31.25
N GLY A 107 0.86 13.93 31.92
CA GLY A 107 1.85 14.55 32.81
C GLY A 107 3.18 14.97 32.15
N ASP A 108 3.48 14.47 30.94
CA ASP A 108 4.63 14.81 30.12
C ASP A 108 4.21 15.80 29.02
N PRO A 109 4.73 17.05 29.04
CA PRO A 109 4.42 18.06 28.02
C PRO A 109 4.97 17.73 26.63
N LYS A 110 5.85 16.72 26.51
CA LYS A 110 6.43 16.25 25.24
C LYS A 110 5.74 15.03 24.66
N ALA A 111 4.79 14.42 25.39
CA ALA A 111 4.08 13.26 24.90
C ALA A 111 3.18 13.62 23.72
N ASN A 112 3.10 12.70 22.75
CA ASN A 112 2.20 12.80 21.60
C ASN A 112 1.25 11.59 21.56
N LEU A 113 0.07 11.79 20.97
CA LEU A 113 -0.98 10.77 20.86
C LEU A 113 -1.26 10.41 19.40
N ILE A 114 -0.27 10.55 18.53
CA ILE A 114 -0.40 10.34 17.08
C ILE A 114 -1.08 9.01 16.77
N CYS A 115 -0.71 7.94 17.48
CA CYS A 115 -1.32 6.63 17.30
C CYS A 115 -2.83 6.61 17.56
N LEU A 116 -3.28 7.28 18.63
CA LEU A 116 -4.70 7.37 18.96
C LEU A 116 -5.44 8.23 17.92
N ASP A 117 -4.89 9.40 17.59
CA ASP A 117 -5.52 10.30 16.61
C ASP A 117 -5.63 9.65 15.22
N CYS A 118 -4.59 8.95 14.78
CA CYS A 118 -4.63 8.20 13.53
C CYS A 118 -5.63 7.05 13.59
N PHE A 119 -5.83 6.43 14.76
CA PHE A 119 -6.80 5.34 14.91
C PHE A 119 -8.24 5.84 14.87
N ASP A 120 -8.49 7.03 15.43
CA ASP A 120 -9.77 7.71 15.30
C ASP A 120 -10.03 8.14 13.85
N PHE A 121 -9.01 8.66 13.16
CA PHE A 121 -9.09 8.92 11.72
C PHE A 121 -9.40 7.65 10.91
N TYR A 122 -8.77 6.51 11.22
CA TYR A 122 -9.03 5.21 10.59
C TYR A 122 -10.51 4.77 10.72
N LYS A 123 -11.13 5.08 11.86
CA LYS A 123 -12.54 4.80 12.14
C LYS A 123 -13.50 5.83 11.54
N SER A 124 -13.00 6.99 11.12
CA SER A 124 -13.84 8.12 10.69
C SER A 124 -14.78 7.78 9.52
N LYS A 125 -15.97 8.39 9.54
CA LYS A 125 -16.91 8.35 8.41
C LYS A 125 -16.33 9.02 7.16
N GLU A 126 -15.44 9.98 7.34
CA GLU A 126 -14.81 10.70 6.25
C GLU A 126 -13.85 9.82 5.46
N LEU A 127 -12.90 9.17 6.14
CA LEU A 127 -12.04 8.18 5.50
C LEU A 127 -12.87 7.06 4.86
N HIS A 128 -13.93 6.60 5.53
CA HIS A 128 -14.82 5.59 4.94
C HIS A 128 -15.47 6.04 3.63
N ARG A 129 -15.94 7.29 3.55
CA ARG A 129 -16.52 7.86 2.32
C ARG A 129 -15.45 7.98 1.22
N PHE A 130 -14.26 8.45 1.58
CA PHE A 130 -13.14 8.57 0.65
C PHE A 130 -12.76 7.22 0.04
N VAL A 131 -12.49 6.18 0.84
CA VAL A 131 -12.05 4.88 0.29
C VAL A 131 -13.13 4.20 -0.57
N ARG A 132 -14.42 4.43 -0.27
CA ARG A 132 -15.52 3.95 -1.12
C ARG A 132 -15.64 4.71 -2.43
N LYS A 133 -15.27 6.00 -2.45
CA LYS A 133 -15.17 6.77 -3.69
C LYS A 133 -14.02 6.25 -4.55
N MET A 134 -12.84 6.07 -3.96
CA MET A 134 -11.66 5.52 -4.64
C MET A 134 -11.92 4.14 -5.26
N GLU A 135 -12.56 3.24 -4.52
CA GLU A 135 -12.93 1.92 -5.04
C GLU A 135 -13.87 2.00 -6.24
N ARG A 136 -14.82 2.95 -6.26
CA ARG A 136 -15.73 3.14 -7.39
C ARG A 136 -15.06 3.79 -8.59
N GLU A 137 -14.14 4.72 -8.38
CA GLU A 137 -13.54 5.50 -9.47
C GLU A 137 -12.40 4.77 -10.18
N LEU A 138 -11.70 3.86 -9.48
CA LEU A 138 -10.49 3.22 -10.01
C LEU A 138 -10.63 1.72 -10.26
N ARG A 139 -11.73 1.08 -9.84
CA ARG A 139 -11.92 -0.38 -9.96
C ARG A 139 -13.29 -0.81 -10.50
N GLU A 140 -14.29 0.06 -10.50
CA GLU A 140 -15.61 -0.17 -11.10
C GLU A 140 -15.75 0.68 -12.38
#